data_AF-A0A0D6PF36-F1
#
_entry.id   AF-A0A0D6PF36-F1
#
_cell.length_a   1.000
_cell.length_b   1.000
_cell.length_c   1.000
_cell.angle_alpha   90.00
_cell.angle_beta   90.00
_cell.angle_gamma   90.00
#
_symmetry.space_group_name_H-M   'P 1'
#
loop_
_entity.id
_entity.type
_entity.pdbx_description
1 polymer ?
#
loop_
_entity_poly.entity_id
_entity_poly.type
_entity_poly.pdbx_seq_one_letter_code
_entity_poly.pdbx_strand_id
1 'polypeptide(L)'
;MLPEKMKFEYIVRDLDIDKAAFLRELANTQPPSKKYVILFTARSGSTWLTDVLSKTKVLGSPEEFINPDFVLGVARSLNAKEPAPFLELLKCRKRSPNGVFDGSATCRYRTFRRRNFL
;
A
#
# COMPACT_ATOMS: atom_id res chain seq x y z
N MET A 1 12.13 11.24 11.26
CA MET A 1 12.11 11.82 9.90
C MET A 1 12.57 10.75 8.92
N LEU A 2 11.77 10.40 7.91
CA LEU A 2 12.17 9.45 6.88
C LEU A 2 13.26 10.07 5.99
N PRO A 3 14.23 9.28 5.48
CA PRO A 3 15.16 9.75 4.45
C PRO A 3 14.38 10.32 3.26
N GLU A 4 14.85 11.42 2.68
CA GLU A 4 14.18 12.09 1.55
C GLU A 4 13.92 11.14 0.38
N LYS A 5 14.86 10.24 0.11
CA LYS A 5 14.76 9.20 -0.93
C LYS A 5 13.62 8.19 -0.73
N MET A 6 13.05 8.11 0.48
CA MET A 6 11.94 7.20 0.81
C MET A 6 10.57 7.89 0.78
N LYS A 7 10.53 9.20 0.53
CA LYS A 7 9.26 9.92 0.37
C LYS A 7 8.60 9.51 -0.94
N PHE A 8 7.27 9.35 -0.92
CA PHE A 8 6.50 8.94 -2.10
C PHE A 8 6.77 9.85 -3.29
N GLU A 9 6.77 11.17 -3.08
CA GLU A 9 7.00 12.19 -4.11
C GLU A 9 8.38 12.03 -4.76
N TYR A 10 9.39 11.63 -3.99
CA TYR A 10 10.73 11.36 -4.51
C TYR A 10 10.75 10.10 -5.36
N ILE A 11 10.09 9.04 -4.89
CA ILE A 11 10.08 7.72 -5.55
C ILE A 11 9.40 7.80 -6.93
N VAL A 12 8.31 8.57 -7.05
CA VAL A 12 7.52 8.64 -8.30
C VAL A 12 7.88 9.83 -9.20
N ARG A 13 8.87 10.65 -8.81
CA ARG A 13 9.19 11.92 -9.51
C ARG A 13 9.38 11.75 -11.01
N ASP A 14 10.12 10.72 -11.41
CA ASP A 14 10.53 10.46 -12.78
C ASP A 14 9.50 9.65 -13.58
N LEU A 15 8.33 9.35 -13.00
CA LEU A 15 7.50 8.22 -13.48
C LEU A 15 6.83 8.37 -14.87
N ASP A 16 6.68 9.50 -15.55
CA ASP A 16 5.75 9.63 -16.72
C ASP A 16 4.31 9.03 -16.58
N ILE A 17 3.29 9.84 -16.86
CA ILE A 17 1.88 9.46 -16.63
C ILE A 17 1.01 9.90 -17.79
N ASP A 18 0.16 8.98 -18.27
CA ASP A 18 -0.97 9.33 -19.12
C ASP A 18 -2.08 9.94 -18.26
N LYS A 19 -2.07 11.26 -18.12
CA LYS A 19 -3.04 11.97 -17.27
C LYS A 19 -4.49 11.74 -17.73
N ALA A 20 -4.72 11.60 -19.03
CA ALA A 20 -6.06 11.42 -19.56
C ALA A 20 -6.62 10.03 -19.21
N ALA A 21 -5.81 8.98 -19.35
CA ALA A 21 -6.19 7.63 -18.92
C ALA A 21 -6.45 7.56 -17.42
N PHE A 22 -5.58 8.17 -16.62
CA PHE A 22 -5.72 8.23 -15.18
C PHE A 22 -7.02 8.92 -14.73
N LEU A 23 -7.37 10.09 -15.30
CA LEU A 23 -8.60 10.80 -14.96
C LEU A 23 -9.85 10.01 -15.35
N ARG A 24 -9.83 9.35 -16.53
CA ARG A 24 -10.93 8.47 -16.95
C ARG A 24 -11.12 7.32 -15.98
N GLU A 25 -10.04 6.71 -15.53
CA GLU A 25 -10.14 5.60 -14.59
C GLU A 25 -10.68 6.06 -13.24
N LEU A 26 -10.11 7.14 -12.68
CA LEU A 26 -10.52 7.69 -11.39
C LEU A 26 -12.02 8.02 -11.35
N ALA A 27 -12.55 8.59 -12.44
CA ALA A 27 -13.96 8.92 -12.57
C ALA A 27 -14.90 7.69 -12.63
N ASN A 28 -14.40 6.54 -13.08
CA ASN A 28 -15.19 5.32 -13.28
C ASN A 28 -15.01 4.28 -12.17
N THR A 29 -14.10 4.50 -11.22
CA THR A 29 -13.87 3.58 -10.11
C THR A 29 -14.89 3.74 -8.99
N GLN A 30 -15.35 2.61 -8.45
CA GLN A 30 -16.17 2.57 -7.25
C GLN A 30 -15.32 2.24 -6.02
N PRO A 31 -15.44 2.99 -4.92
CA PRO A 31 -14.69 2.72 -3.71
C PRO A 31 -15.08 1.36 -3.10
N PRO A 32 -14.18 0.71 -2.34
CA PRO A 32 -14.51 -0.50 -1.59
C PRO A 32 -15.52 -0.21 -0.49
N SER A 33 -16.41 -1.18 -0.22
CA SER A 33 -17.45 -1.10 0.81
C SER A 33 -16.87 -1.29 2.22
N LYS A 34 -15.80 -2.09 2.34
CA LYS A 34 -15.08 -2.35 3.60
C LYS A 34 -13.58 -2.25 3.38
N LYS A 35 -12.87 -1.78 4.39
CA LYS A 35 -11.42 -1.55 4.35
C LYS A 35 -10.79 -2.03 5.65
N TYR A 36 -9.70 -2.78 5.58
CA TYR A 36 -8.86 -3.07 6.74
C TYR A 36 -7.38 -2.99 6.39
N VAL A 37 -6.55 -2.72 7.39
CA VAL A 37 -5.09 -2.72 7.27
C VAL A 37 -4.52 -3.58 8.37
N ILE A 38 -3.55 -4.42 8.02
CA ILE A 38 -2.84 -5.22 9.00
C ILE A 38 -1.46 -4.63 9.27
N LEU A 39 -1.23 -4.29 10.54
CA LEU A 39 0.01 -3.70 11.03
C LEU A 39 0.83 -4.79 11.73
N PHE A 40 2.03 -5.04 11.22
CA PHE A 40 2.92 -6.06 11.77
C PHE A 40 4.33 -5.57 11.97
N THR A 41 5.09 -6.28 12.79
CA THR A 41 6.55 -6.13 12.88
C THR A 41 7.24 -7.21 12.06
N ALA A 42 8.47 -6.96 11.64
CA ALA A 42 9.24 -7.96 10.91
C ALA A 42 9.36 -9.26 11.73
N ARG A 43 9.15 -10.41 11.07
CA ARG A 43 9.21 -11.76 11.66
C ARG A 43 8.11 -12.07 12.70
N SER A 44 6.98 -11.36 12.68
CA SER A 44 5.83 -11.63 13.55
C SER A 44 4.89 -12.77 13.09
N GLY A 45 5.22 -13.46 11.99
CA GLY A 45 4.32 -14.42 11.35
C GLY A 45 3.27 -13.80 10.40
N SER A 46 3.44 -12.53 10.03
CA SER A 46 2.54 -11.82 9.10
C SER A 46 2.31 -12.57 7.78
N THR A 47 3.36 -13.14 7.19
CA THR A 47 3.28 -13.92 5.95
C THR A 47 2.30 -15.09 6.04
N TRP A 48 2.29 -15.80 7.18
CA TRP A 48 1.37 -16.93 7.38
C TRP A 48 -0.07 -16.44 7.49
N LEU A 49 -0.31 -15.36 8.23
CA LEU A 49 -1.66 -14.80 8.32
C LEU A 49 -2.14 -14.29 6.96
N THR A 50 -1.32 -13.56 6.20
CA THR A 50 -1.70 -13.06 4.88
C THR A 50 -2.00 -14.20 3.91
N ASP A 51 -1.25 -15.31 3.98
CA ASP A 51 -1.53 -16.52 3.20
C ASP A 51 -2.90 -17.12 3.55
N VAL A 52 -3.20 -17.30 4.84
CA VAL A 52 -4.51 -17.80 5.29
C VAL A 52 -5.66 -16.88 4.85
N LEU A 53 -5.51 -15.57 5.00
CA LEU A 53 -6.52 -14.59 4.58
C LEU A 53 -6.76 -14.62 3.07
N SER A 54 -5.68 -14.69 2.27
CA SER A 54 -5.77 -14.74 0.82
C SER A 54 -6.54 -15.98 0.31
N LYS A 55 -6.37 -17.11 1.00
CA LYS A 55 -7.06 -18.37 0.67
C LYS A 55 -8.57 -18.31 0.91
N THR A 56 -9.05 -17.41 1.77
CA THR A 56 -10.49 -17.22 1.97
C THR A 56 -11.18 -16.66 0.73
N LYS A 57 -10.46 -15.92 -0.14
CA LYS A 57 -10.99 -15.16 -1.29
C LYS A 57 -12.09 -14.14 -0.95
N VAL A 58 -12.38 -13.96 0.34
CA VAL A 58 -13.43 -13.07 0.88
C VAL A 58 -12.82 -11.78 1.41
N LEU A 59 -11.61 -11.86 1.98
CA LEU A 59 -10.95 -10.72 2.63
C LEU A 59 -9.90 -10.04 1.73
N GLY A 60 -9.75 -10.48 0.49
CA GLY A 60 -8.77 -9.94 -0.45
C GLY A 60 -7.40 -10.62 -0.33
N SER A 61 -6.33 -9.91 -0.65
CA SER A 61 -4.96 -10.47 -0.73
C SER A 61 -3.95 -9.46 -0.18
N PRO A 62 -3.56 -9.56 1.12
CA PRO A 62 -2.88 -8.44 1.75
C PRO A 62 -1.43 -8.31 1.27
N GLU A 63 -1.12 -7.22 0.58
CA GLU A 63 0.23 -6.90 0.09
C GLU A 63 0.75 -5.58 0.71
N GLU A 64 2.08 -5.41 0.69
CA GLU A 64 2.77 -4.22 1.21
C GLU A 64 2.83 -3.07 0.18
N PHE A 65 1.67 -2.54 -0.22
CA PHE A 65 1.57 -1.56 -1.30
C PHE A 65 2.32 -0.24 -1.07
N ILE A 66 2.53 0.13 0.19
CA ILE A 66 3.15 1.41 0.60
C ILE A 66 4.62 1.28 0.98
N ASN A 67 5.20 0.07 0.86
CA ASN A 67 6.62 -0.11 1.11
C ASN A 67 7.43 0.60 -0.01
N PRO A 68 8.38 1.49 0.33
CA PRO A 68 9.21 2.20 -0.64
C PRO A 68 9.88 1.31 -1.69
N ASP A 69 10.21 0.06 -1.33
CA ASP A 69 10.85 -0.90 -2.23
C ASP A 69 9.90 -1.36 -3.36
N PHE A 70 8.58 -1.27 -3.17
CA PHE A 70 7.56 -1.75 -4.12
C PHE A 70 6.68 -0.64 -4.70
N VAL A 71 6.56 0.49 -4.01
CA VAL A 71 5.57 1.53 -4.33
C VAL A 71 5.73 2.12 -5.73
N LEU A 72 6.95 2.17 -6.29
CA LEU A 72 7.17 2.63 -7.67
C LEU A 72 6.47 1.74 -8.71
N GLY A 73 6.56 0.42 -8.54
CA GLY A 73 5.91 -0.54 -9.44
C GLY A 73 4.39 -0.44 -9.35
N VAL A 74 3.87 -0.27 -8.14
CA VAL A 74 2.44 -0.06 -7.89
C VAL A 74 1.97 1.26 -8.52
N ALA A 75 2.68 2.36 -8.29
CA ALA A 75 2.37 3.68 -8.83
C ALA A 75 2.37 3.69 -10.37
N ARG A 76 3.34 2.99 -11.00
CA ARG A 76 3.38 2.78 -12.44
C ARG A 76 2.15 2.03 -12.94
N SER A 77 1.78 0.92 -12.28
CA SER A 77 0.61 0.13 -12.68
C SER A 77 -0.69 0.93 -12.59
N LEU A 78 -0.80 1.81 -11.59
CA LEU A 78 -1.97 2.66 -11.35
C LEU A 78 -1.92 3.96 -12.14
N ASN A 79 -0.83 4.24 -12.85
CA ASN A 79 -0.61 5.48 -13.58
C ASN A 79 -0.85 6.72 -12.69
N ALA A 80 -0.33 6.68 -11.45
CA ALA A 80 -0.60 7.68 -10.41
C ALA A 80 0.68 8.21 -9.75
N LYS A 81 0.84 9.55 -9.68
CA LYS A 81 1.99 10.25 -9.07
C LYS A 81 1.61 11.03 -7.81
N GLU A 82 0.33 11.13 -7.49
CA GLU A 82 -0.17 11.88 -6.35
C GLU A 82 -0.62 10.90 -5.25
N PRO A 83 -0.25 11.13 -3.97
CA PRO A 83 -0.52 10.17 -2.90
C PRO A 83 -2.01 9.83 -2.72
N ALA A 84 -2.88 10.85 -2.69
CA ALA A 84 -4.30 10.63 -2.44
C ALA A 84 -4.97 9.85 -3.59
N PRO A 85 -4.84 10.26 -4.87
CA PRO A 85 -5.39 9.47 -5.97
C PRO A 85 -4.75 8.09 -6.14
N PHE A 86 -3.45 7.95 -5.84
CA PHE A 86 -2.79 6.64 -5.79
C PHE A 86 -3.51 5.70 -4.83
N LEU A 87 -3.80 6.17 -3.60
CA LEU A 87 -4.50 5.36 -2.60
C LEU A 87 -5.94 5.05 -3.02
N GLU A 88 -6.64 5.99 -3.66
CA GLU A 88 -8.01 5.74 -4.13
C GLU A 88 -8.07 4.68 -5.23
N LEU A 89 -7.22 4.79 -6.25
CA LEU A 89 -7.16 3.76 -7.32
C LEU A 89 -6.67 2.41 -6.79
N LEU A 90 -5.69 2.42 -5.89
CA LEU A 90 -5.20 1.20 -5.24
C LEU A 90 -6.34 0.46 -4.54
N LYS A 91 -7.11 1.18 -3.71
CA LYS A 91 -8.27 0.63 -2.99
C LYS A 91 -9.30 0.03 -3.93
N CYS A 92 -9.53 0.68 -5.06
CA CYS A 92 -10.54 0.24 -6.03
C CYS A 92 -10.08 -0.99 -6.82
N ARG A 93 -8.82 -1.05 -7.24
CA ARG A 93 -8.28 -2.18 -8.04
C ARG A 93 -8.02 -3.44 -7.22
N LYS A 94 -7.57 -3.28 -5.98
CA LYS A 94 -7.16 -4.40 -5.12
C LYS A 94 -8.29 -4.95 -4.23
N ARG A 95 -9.52 -4.44 -4.39
CA ARG A 95 -10.67 -5.00 -3.67
C ARG A 95 -11.04 -6.39 -4.18
N SER A 96 -11.47 -7.26 -3.28
CA SER A 96 -12.08 -8.54 -3.60
C SER A 96 -13.46 -8.37 -4.27
N PRO A 97 -14.01 -9.41 -4.93
CA PRO A 97 -15.32 -9.35 -5.59
C PRO A 97 -16.49 -8.95 -4.68
N ASN A 98 -16.39 -9.21 -3.37
CA ASN A 98 -17.38 -8.78 -2.36
C ASN A 98 -17.12 -7.36 -1.81
N GLY A 99 -16.21 -6.59 -2.42
CA GLY A 99 -15.99 -5.18 -2.14
C GLY A 99 -15.09 -4.86 -0.94
N VAL A 100 -14.32 -5.84 -0.44
CA VAL A 100 -13.36 -5.63 0.66
C VAL A 100 -12.02 -5.24 0.09
N PHE A 101 -11.44 -4.13 0.56
CA PHE A 101 -10.04 -3.80 0.31
C PHE A 101 -9.21 -4.07 1.56
N ASP A 102 -8.01 -4.58 1.32
CA ASP A 102 -7.06 -4.94 2.34
C ASP A 102 -5.64 -4.48 1.97
N GLY A 103 -4.82 -4.26 3.00
CA GLY A 103 -3.42 -3.92 2.83
C GLY A 103 -2.61 -4.28 4.06
N SER A 104 -1.31 -4.48 3.88
CA SER A 104 -0.39 -4.72 4.99
C SER A 104 0.69 -3.65 5.05
N ALA A 105 1.15 -3.35 6.26
CA ALA A 105 2.28 -2.48 6.47
C ALA A 105 3.19 -3.06 7.56
N THR A 106 4.46 -3.26 7.21
CA THR A 106 5.48 -3.65 8.18
C THR A 106 6.03 -2.43 8.89
N CYS A 107 5.75 -2.32 10.18
CA CYS A 107 6.39 -1.40 11.09
C CYS A 107 7.79 -1.91 11.44
N ARG A 108 8.82 -1.26 10.87
CA ARG A 108 10.20 -1.46 11.32
C ARG A 108 10.46 -0.57 12.53
N TYR A 109 10.41 -1.14 13.74
CA TYR A 109 10.97 -0.46 14.91
C TYR A 109 12.48 -0.32 14.70
N ARG A 110 12.97 0.91 14.52
CA ARG A 110 14.38 1.23 14.76
C ARG A 110 14.55 1.17 16.28
N THR A 111 15.40 0.27 16.75
CA THR A 111 15.66 0.01 18.17
C THR A 111 15.72 1.32 18.95
N PHE A 112 14.78 1.52 19.88
CA PHE A 112 14.92 2.55 20.90
C PHE A 112 16.09 2.09 21.78
N ARG A 113 17.29 2.63 21.51
CA ARG A 113 18.42 2.42 22.42
C ARG A 113 17.98 2.95 23.77
N ARG A 114 17.80 2.05 24.75
CA ARG A 114 17.78 2.43 26.16
C ARG A 114 19.05 3.24 26.41
N ARG A 115 18.93 4.56 26.57
CA ARG A 115 19.96 5.31 27.28
C ARG A 115 19.89 4.81 28.71
N ASN A 116 20.91 4.07 29.13
CA ASN A 116 21.13 3.76 30.54
C ASN A 116 21.22 5.09 31.28
N PHE A 117 20.22 5.38 32.11
CA PHE A 117 20.39 6.28 33.24
C PHE A 117 20.88 5.39 34.39
N LEU A 118 22.20 5.45 34.61
CA LEU A 118 22.80 5.31 35.93
C LEU A 118 23.24 6.70 36.35
#